data_AF-A0A2E4RNW1-F1
#
_entry.id   AF-A0A2E4RNW1-F1
#
_cell.length_a   1.000
_cell.length_b   1.000
_cell.length_c   1.000
_cell.angle_alpha   90.00
_cell.angle_beta   90.00
_cell.angle_gamma   90.00
#
_symmetry.space_group_name_H-M   'P 1'
#
loop_
_entity.id
_entity.type
_entity.pdbx_description
1 polymer ?
#
loop_
_entity_poly.entity_id
_entity_poly.type
_entity_poly.pdbx_seq_one_letter_code
_entity_poly.pdbx_strand_id
1 'polypeptide(L)'
;MDLAPVIDHAEAVLVTTNALNHPIRMHDDRSRSHSYSRNNKSNGREVEQSEIVRIVREVLARANNTVHEAVTPQTPSTRATVTAQVAQSTCLEQATQYVNQLTDSVGASRIQVVGDPTMAPHGVFAWNSIKIRGCVSKSVLAHEVGHYIHALSSGWSWGAMSADSMAFCVGFDSVTGRCEGGWLSDGGKASEARVAPGVEHAAHCIGYVLSGIYGTYTKCPHDHLITEALNRIATA
;
A
#
# COMPACT_ATOMS: atom_id res chain seq x y z
N MET A 1 -24.87 -23.91 15.36
CA MET A 1 -25.06 -22.51 14.94
C MET A 1 -24.02 -21.73 15.69
N ASP A 2 -22.94 -21.35 15.01
CA ASP A 2 -21.84 -20.57 15.59
C ASP A 2 -21.54 -19.43 14.63
N LEU A 3 -21.81 -18.21 15.10
CA LEU A 3 -21.66 -16.96 14.38
C LEU A 3 -20.18 -16.55 14.41
N ALA A 4 -19.58 -16.35 13.24
CA ALA A 4 -18.28 -15.69 13.13
C ALA A 4 -18.43 -14.19 13.50
N PRO A 5 -17.43 -13.58 14.14
CA PRO A 5 -17.53 -12.22 14.64
C PRO A 5 -17.53 -11.20 13.48
N VAL A 6 -18.56 -10.38 13.44
CA VAL A 6 -18.60 -9.12 12.71
C VAL A 6 -17.68 -8.15 13.46
N ILE A 7 -16.55 -7.77 12.86
CA ILE A 7 -15.75 -6.64 13.34
C ILE A 7 -16.23 -5.41 12.58
N ASP A 8 -17.29 -4.82 13.12
CA ASP A 8 -17.58 -3.41 12.95
C ASP A 8 -16.99 -2.67 14.17
N HIS A 9 -16.79 -1.35 14.05
CA HIS A 9 -16.16 -0.42 15.00
C HIS A 9 -14.72 0.01 14.66
N ALA A 10 -14.62 1.07 13.87
CA ALA A 10 -13.66 2.13 14.15
C ALA A 10 -14.44 3.44 14.27
N GLU A 11 -14.45 3.98 15.47
CA GLU A 11 -15.14 5.20 15.87
C GLU A 11 -14.63 6.41 15.07
N ALA A 12 -15.56 7.26 14.65
CA ALA A 12 -15.26 8.59 14.13
C ALA A 12 -14.71 9.46 15.26
N VAL A 13 -13.39 9.68 15.29
CA VAL A 13 -12.77 10.67 16.17
C VAL A 13 -12.81 12.02 15.47
N LEU A 14 -13.73 12.89 15.92
CA LEU A 14 -13.70 14.33 15.65
C LEU A 14 -12.44 14.94 16.29
N VAL A 15 -11.48 15.36 15.47
CA VAL A 15 -10.36 16.17 15.95
C VAL A 15 -10.72 17.64 15.81
N THR A 16 -11.01 18.26 16.96
CA THR A 16 -11.17 19.70 17.14
C THR A 16 -9.89 20.46 16.80
N THR A 17 -10.05 21.57 16.09
CA THR A 17 -9.04 22.58 15.75
C THR A 17 -8.35 23.15 16.98
N ASN A 18 -7.12 22.71 17.27
CA ASN A 18 -6.09 23.50 17.95
C ASN A 18 -4.77 22.71 18.08
N ALA A 19 -3.95 22.74 17.03
CA ALA A 19 -2.53 22.40 17.12
C ALA A 19 -1.72 23.14 16.04
N LEU A 20 -1.97 24.44 15.90
CA LEU A 20 -1.07 25.36 15.22
C LEU A 20 -0.19 26.02 16.29
N ASN A 21 1.07 25.59 16.36
CA ASN A 21 2.26 26.42 16.65
C ASN A 21 3.40 25.52 17.14
N HIS A 22 4.42 25.29 16.31
CA HIS A 22 5.83 25.52 16.67
C HIS A 22 6.74 25.38 15.42
N PRO A 23 7.66 26.33 15.15
CA PRO A 23 8.51 26.32 13.96
C PRO A 23 9.76 25.46 14.16
N ILE A 24 10.10 24.62 13.16
CA ILE A 24 11.33 23.83 13.12
C ILE A 24 12.46 24.68 12.52
N ARG A 25 13.55 24.85 13.28
CA ARG A 25 14.79 25.52 12.85
C ARG A 25 15.53 24.70 11.80
N MET A 26 15.97 25.39 10.75
CA MET A 26 16.93 24.92 9.74
C MET A 26 18.33 24.80 10.36
N HIS A 27 19.03 23.70 10.07
CA HIS A 27 20.49 23.67 10.08
C HIS A 27 20.98 22.93 8.84
N ASP A 28 21.55 23.72 7.93
CA ASP A 28 22.59 23.31 6.98
C ASP A 28 23.74 22.65 7.74
N ASP A 29 24.30 21.55 7.24
CA ASP A 29 25.75 21.50 7.15
C ASP A 29 26.29 20.57 6.06
N ARG A 30 27.38 21.06 5.49
CA ARG A 30 27.97 20.72 4.21
C ARG A 30 29.22 19.88 4.45
N SER A 31 29.53 18.98 3.50
CA SER A 31 30.87 18.58 3.06
C SER A 31 31.50 17.25 3.54
N ARG A 32 32.05 16.58 2.51
CA ARG A 32 33.42 16.03 2.36
C ARG A 32 33.67 14.53 2.61
N SER A 33 33.97 13.89 1.49
CA SER A 33 34.75 12.66 1.28
C SER A 33 36.11 12.68 1.99
N HIS A 34 36.61 11.51 2.43
CA HIS A 34 38.00 11.03 2.25
C HIS A 34 38.15 9.54 2.61
N SER A 35 39.11 8.90 1.96
CA SER A 35 39.40 7.48 1.87
C SER A 35 40.60 7.04 2.75
N TYR A 36 40.80 5.71 2.83
CA TYR A 36 41.99 4.92 3.24
C TYR A 36 42.10 4.29 4.67
N SER A 37 41.95 2.96 4.68
CA SER A 37 42.93 1.90 5.02
C SER A 37 43.48 1.65 6.45
N ARG A 38 43.17 0.43 6.92
CA ARG A 38 43.80 -0.59 7.81
C ARG A 38 45.00 -0.31 8.76
N ASN A 39 44.80 -0.87 9.97
CA ASN A 39 45.68 -1.61 10.91
C ASN A 39 46.44 -0.84 12.03
N ASN A 40 46.12 -1.07 13.33
CA ASN A 40 46.57 -2.19 14.19
C ASN A 40 46.49 -1.90 15.72
N LYS A 41 46.07 -2.92 16.51
CA LYS A 41 46.32 -3.24 17.95
C LYS A 41 46.00 -2.25 19.10
N SER A 42 45.17 -2.68 20.08
CA SER A 42 45.61 -3.49 21.25
C SER A 42 44.50 -3.73 22.30
N ASN A 43 44.49 -4.96 22.82
CA ASN A 43 44.10 -5.50 24.14
C ASN A 43 42.85 -5.00 24.88
N GLY A 44 41.87 -5.90 25.02
CA GLY A 44 40.83 -5.78 26.06
C GLY A 44 39.59 -6.68 25.94
N ARG A 45 39.54 -7.69 25.05
CA ARG A 45 38.26 -8.38 24.74
C ARG A 45 38.37 -9.86 24.33
N GLU A 46 39.42 -10.58 24.72
CA GLU A 46 39.60 -11.97 24.29
C GLU A 46 38.92 -13.03 25.18
N VAL A 47 38.31 -12.67 26.31
CA VAL A 47 37.63 -13.65 27.18
C VAL A 47 36.12 -13.76 26.88
N GLU A 48 35.45 -12.68 26.45
CA GLU A 48 34.00 -12.68 26.14
C GLU A 48 33.65 -13.28 24.76
N GLN A 49 34.58 -13.28 23.80
CA GLN A 49 34.31 -13.85 22.47
C GLN A 49 34.21 -15.38 22.48
N SER A 50 34.84 -16.08 23.43
CA SER A 50 34.79 -17.55 23.46
C SER A 50 33.41 -18.07 23.88
N GLU A 51 32.72 -17.34 24.76
CA GLU A 51 31.41 -17.76 25.28
C GLU A 51 30.29 -17.47 24.27
N ILE A 52 30.35 -16.32 23.58
CA ILE A 52 29.43 -16.00 22.48
C ILE A 52 29.60 -17.01 21.33
N VAL A 53 30.83 -17.37 20.97
CA VAL A 53 31.08 -18.38 19.92
C VAL A 53 30.57 -19.76 20.32
N ARG A 54 30.65 -20.13 21.60
CA ARG A 54 30.06 -21.38 22.13
C ARG A 54 28.53 -21.35 22.04
N ILE A 55 27.90 -20.26 22.47
CA ILE A 55 26.44 -20.09 22.41
C ILE A 55 25.96 -20.11 20.96
N VAL A 56 26.65 -19.42 20.04
CA VAL A 56 26.31 -19.42 18.61
C VAL A 56 26.44 -20.82 18.00
N ARG A 57 27.46 -21.61 18.37
CA ARG A 57 27.56 -23.01 17.94
C ARG A 57 26.46 -23.89 18.53
N GLU A 58 26.10 -23.71 19.79
CA GLU A 58 25.00 -24.47 20.42
C GLU A 58 23.64 -24.10 19.80
N VAL A 59 23.41 -22.83 19.47
CA VAL A 59 22.20 -22.36 18.77
C VAL A 59 22.15 -22.90 17.34
N LEU A 60 23.28 -22.89 16.62
CA LEU A 60 23.36 -23.47 15.27
C LEU A 60 23.20 -24.99 15.28
N ALA A 61 23.75 -25.70 16.26
CA ALA A 61 23.57 -27.14 16.40
C ALA A 61 22.13 -27.51 16.78
N ARG A 62 21.47 -26.71 17.63
CA ARG A 62 20.04 -26.86 17.92
C ARG A 62 19.20 -26.58 16.67
N ALA A 63 19.49 -25.52 15.92
CA ALA A 63 18.81 -25.23 14.65
C ALA A 63 18.99 -26.36 13.63
N ASN A 64 20.17 -26.97 13.55
CA ASN A 64 20.42 -28.09 12.64
C ASN A 64 19.67 -29.38 13.04
N ASN A 65 19.45 -29.59 14.35
CA ASN A 65 18.67 -30.72 14.84
C ASN A 65 17.15 -30.51 14.75
N THR A 66 16.65 -29.27 14.67
CA THR A 66 15.24 -28.99 14.39
C THR A 66 14.90 -29.02 12.89
N VAL A 67 15.90 -28.95 12.00
CA VAL A 67 15.71 -28.97 10.54
C VAL A 67 15.62 -30.40 9.97
N HIS A 68 15.91 -31.43 10.78
CA HIS A 68 15.80 -32.84 10.37
C HIS A 68 14.53 -33.57 10.82
N GLU A 69 13.58 -32.90 11.48
CA GLU A 69 12.19 -33.35 11.41
C GLU A 69 11.66 -33.02 10.02
N ALA A 70 11.54 -34.07 9.21
CA ALA A 70 11.05 -34.00 7.84
C ALA A 70 9.82 -33.09 7.75
N VAL A 71 9.99 -31.92 7.12
CA VAL A 71 8.90 -31.21 6.46
C VAL A 71 8.49 -32.10 5.29
N THR A 72 7.72 -33.14 5.58
CA THR A 72 6.89 -33.80 4.58
C THR A 72 6.02 -32.69 3.99
N PRO A 73 6.04 -32.45 2.66
CA PRO A 73 5.07 -31.54 2.05
C PRO A 73 3.69 -32.08 2.40
N GLN A 74 3.01 -31.47 3.38
CA GLN A 74 1.63 -31.83 3.65
C GLN A 74 0.85 -31.34 2.44
N THR A 75 0.48 -32.26 1.56
CA THR A 75 -0.55 -32.02 0.56
C THR A 75 -1.74 -31.42 1.31
N PRO A 76 -2.19 -30.20 0.97
CA PRO A 76 -3.32 -29.59 1.65
C PRO A 76 -4.47 -30.58 1.69
N SER A 77 -4.99 -30.88 2.88
CA SER A 77 -6.17 -31.74 3.01
C SER A 77 -7.27 -31.16 2.11
N THR A 78 -8.00 -32.02 1.39
CA THR A 78 -9.12 -31.63 0.52
C THR A 78 -10.07 -30.67 1.23
N ARG A 79 -10.27 -30.84 2.55
CA ARG A 79 -11.08 -29.95 3.39
C ARG A 79 -10.49 -28.55 3.56
N ALA A 80 -9.17 -28.43 3.72
CA ALA A 80 -8.47 -27.14 3.81
C ALA A 80 -8.52 -26.40 2.46
N THR A 81 -8.33 -27.13 1.36
CA THR A 81 -8.43 -26.58 -0.01
C THR A 81 -9.83 -26.06 -0.30
N VAL A 82 -10.87 -26.84 0.02
CA VAL A 82 -12.27 -26.42 -0.17
C VAL A 82 -12.62 -25.21 0.69
N THR A 83 -12.17 -25.17 1.95
CA THR A 83 -12.43 -24.02 2.83
C THR A 83 -11.76 -22.74 2.31
N ALA A 84 -10.53 -22.83 1.81
CA ALA A 84 -9.82 -21.69 1.21
C ALA A 84 -10.48 -21.21 -0.09
N GLN A 85 -10.99 -22.14 -0.92
CA GLN A 85 -11.72 -21.81 -2.14
C GLN A 85 -13.05 -21.09 -1.84
N VAL A 86 -13.80 -21.56 -0.84
CA VAL A 86 -15.07 -20.94 -0.40
C VAL A 86 -14.83 -19.56 0.21
N ALA A 87 -13.76 -19.39 1.01
CA ALA A 87 -13.38 -18.07 1.52
C ALA A 87 -13.02 -17.11 0.38
N GLN A 88 -12.25 -17.57 -0.61
CA GLN A 88 -11.88 -16.74 -1.76
C GLN A 88 -13.10 -16.35 -2.61
N SER A 89 -14.05 -17.27 -2.84
CA SER A 89 -15.27 -16.97 -3.60
C SER A 89 -16.14 -15.94 -2.88
N THR A 90 -16.28 -16.06 -1.56
CA THR A 90 -17.03 -15.09 -0.75
C THR A 90 -16.38 -13.70 -0.80
N CYS A 91 -15.06 -13.63 -0.68
CA CYS A 91 -14.34 -12.36 -0.75
C CYS A 91 -14.37 -11.73 -2.15
N LEU A 92 -14.35 -12.54 -3.22
CA LEU A 92 -14.51 -12.05 -4.58
C LEU A 92 -15.91 -11.47 -4.83
N GLU A 93 -16.95 -12.14 -4.33
CA GLU A 93 -18.33 -11.65 -4.45
C GLU A 93 -18.52 -10.33 -3.70
N GLN A 94 -18.07 -10.25 -2.45
CA GLN A 94 -18.13 -9.03 -1.65
C GLN A 94 -17.34 -7.87 -2.28
N ALA A 95 -16.14 -8.15 -2.81
CA ALA A 95 -15.34 -7.16 -3.51
C ALA A 95 -16.05 -6.66 -4.77
N THR A 96 -16.65 -7.58 -5.55
CA THR A 96 -17.42 -7.24 -6.75
C THR A 96 -18.63 -6.36 -6.42
N GLN A 97 -19.39 -6.72 -5.37
CA GLN A 97 -20.54 -5.93 -4.92
C GLN A 97 -20.13 -4.52 -4.52
N TYR A 98 -19.04 -4.39 -3.74
CA TYR A 98 -18.56 -3.09 -3.29
C TYR A 98 -18.00 -2.23 -4.44
N VAL A 99 -17.22 -2.80 -5.35
CA VAL A 99 -16.73 -2.10 -6.54
C VAL A 99 -17.89 -1.62 -7.40
N ASN A 100 -18.89 -2.47 -7.66
CA ASN A 100 -20.08 -2.10 -8.41
C ASN A 100 -20.85 -0.97 -7.71
N GLN A 101 -20.98 -1.00 -6.39
CA GLN A 101 -21.61 0.09 -5.64
C GLN A 101 -20.91 1.44 -5.89
N LEU A 102 -19.57 1.47 -5.89
CA LEU A 102 -18.80 2.70 -6.13
C LEU A 102 -18.89 3.18 -7.58
N THR A 103 -18.88 2.29 -8.57
CA THR A 103 -19.03 2.70 -9.98
C THR A 103 -20.46 3.14 -10.29
N ASP A 104 -21.47 2.42 -9.76
CA ASP A 104 -22.87 2.72 -9.97
C ASP A 104 -23.26 4.08 -9.35
N SER A 105 -22.67 4.47 -8.22
CA SER A 105 -22.98 5.74 -7.53
C SER A 105 -22.63 6.98 -8.35
N VAL A 106 -21.76 6.84 -9.35
CA VAL A 106 -21.31 7.92 -10.24
C VAL A 106 -21.72 7.68 -11.69
N GLY A 107 -22.50 6.63 -11.97
CA GLY A 107 -22.95 6.30 -13.33
C GLY A 107 -21.84 5.77 -14.26
N ALA A 108 -20.68 5.40 -13.71
CA ALA A 108 -19.59 4.83 -14.49
C ALA A 108 -19.93 3.40 -14.93
N SER A 109 -19.32 2.95 -16.02
CA SER A 109 -19.38 1.54 -16.41
C SER A 109 -18.82 0.65 -15.30
N ARG A 110 -19.34 -0.57 -15.17
CA ARG A 110 -18.83 -1.52 -14.17
C ARG A 110 -17.51 -2.11 -14.63
N ILE A 111 -16.51 -2.12 -13.75
CA ILE A 111 -15.26 -2.85 -13.93
C ILE A 111 -15.35 -4.24 -13.31
N GLN A 112 -14.79 -5.23 -13.99
CA GLN A 112 -14.76 -6.59 -13.47
C GLN A 112 -13.75 -6.71 -12.32
N VAL A 113 -14.13 -7.41 -11.24
CA VAL A 113 -13.20 -7.88 -10.21
C VAL A 113 -12.83 -9.33 -10.48
N VAL A 114 -11.53 -9.64 -10.53
CA VAL A 114 -11.01 -10.97 -10.90
C VAL A 114 -10.09 -11.49 -9.81
N GLY A 115 -10.29 -12.74 -9.38
CA GLY A 115 -9.34 -13.42 -8.50
C GLY A 115 -8.08 -13.84 -9.27
N ASP A 116 -6.89 -13.40 -8.84
CA ASP A 116 -5.61 -13.80 -9.42
C ASP A 116 -4.76 -14.52 -8.37
N PRO A 117 -4.62 -15.85 -8.41
CA PRO A 117 -3.85 -16.60 -7.41
C PRO A 117 -2.34 -16.38 -7.54
N THR A 118 -1.85 -15.75 -8.60
CA THR A 118 -0.41 -15.60 -8.89
C THR A 118 0.20 -14.34 -8.26
N MET A 119 -0.61 -13.31 -7.95
CA MET A 119 -0.15 -12.09 -7.29
C MET A 119 0.05 -12.29 -5.78
N ALA A 120 0.73 -11.40 -5.07
CA ALA A 120 0.72 -11.39 -3.60
C ALA A 120 -0.68 -11.05 -3.06
N PRO A 121 -1.03 -11.32 -1.79
CA PRO A 121 -2.32 -10.91 -1.20
C PRO A 121 -2.49 -9.38 -1.17
N HIS A 122 -3.14 -8.82 -2.21
CA HIS A 122 -3.51 -7.40 -2.35
C HIS A 122 -4.54 -7.24 -3.48
N GLY A 123 -4.97 -5.99 -3.74
CA GLY A 123 -5.70 -5.60 -4.94
C GLY A 123 -4.81 -4.79 -5.88
N VAL A 124 -5.08 -4.85 -7.20
CA VAL A 124 -4.41 -4.01 -8.20
C VAL A 124 -5.34 -3.73 -9.38
N PHE A 125 -5.41 -2.48 -9.81
CA PHE A 125 -6.02 -2.10 -11.07
C PHE A 125 -5.12 -2.52 -12.25
N ALA A 126 -5.68 -3.33 -13.15
CA ALA A 126 -4.99 -3.91 -14.30
C ALA A 126 -5.62 -3.46 -15.63
N TRP A 127 -6.06 -2.19 -15.70
CA TRP A 127 -6.74 -1.55 -16.84
C TRP A 127 -8.11 -2.10 -17.19
N ASN A 128 -8.22 -3.39 -17.49
CA ASN A 128 -9.49 -4.01 -17.87
C ASN A 128 -10.25 -4.60 -16.68
N SER A 129 -9.61 -4.69 -15.52
CA SER A 129 -10.13 -5.37 -14.33
C SER A 129 -9.42 -4.88 -13.07
N ILE A 130 -10.05 -5.10 -11.93
CA ILE A 130 -9.39 -5.05 -10.62
C ILE A 130 -9.07 -6.48 -10.23
N LYS A 131 -7.78 -6.79 -10.14
CA LYS A 131 -7.31 -8.12 -9.72
C LYS A 131 -7.13 -8.15 -8.22
N ILE A 132 -7.58 -9.22 -7.58
CA ILE A 132 -7.41 -9.43 -6.13
C ILE A 132 -6.87 -10.82 -5.81
N ARG A 133 -6.13 -10.93 -4.71
CA ARG A 133 -5.86 -12.22 -4.06
C ARG A 133 -6.20 -12.14 -2.59
N GLY A 134 -6.94 -13.13 -2.10
CA GLY A 134 -7.46 -13.13 -0.74
C GLY A 134 -8.59 -12.13 -0.56
N CYS A 135 -8.90 -11.87 0.70
CA CYS A 135 -9.85 -10.84 1.09
C CYS A 135 -9.13 -9.50 1.19
N VAL A 136 -9.65 -8.50 0.48
CA VAL A 136 -9.05 -7.17 0.36
C VAL A 136 -9.96 -6.17 1.07
N SER A 137 -9.37 -5.20 1.77
CA SER A 137 -10.16 -4.21 2.50
C SER A 137 -10.90 -3.27 1.55
N LYS A 138 -12.02 -2.70 2.01
CA LYS A 138 -12.78 -1.68 1.26
C LYS A 138 -11.93 -0.48 0.87
N SER A 139 -10.96 -0.06 1.69
CA SER A 139 -10.07 1.05 1.35
C SER A 139 -9.15 0.71 0.17
N VAL A 140 -8.62 -0.51 0.10
CA VAL A 140 -7.81 -0.94 -1.05
C VAL A 140 -8.69 -1.02 -2.30
N LEU A 141 -9.89 -1.60 -2.21
CA LEU A 141 -10.79 -1.64 -3.37
C LEU A 141 -11.19 -0.24 -3.85
N ALA A 142 -11.48 0.69 -2.94
CA ALA A 142 -11.78 2.07 -3.30
C ALA A 142 -10.59 2.78 -3.95
N HIS A 143 -9.36 2.49 -3.52
CA HIS A 143 -8.15 2.96 -4.19
C HIS A 143 -8.04 2.44 -5.62
N GLU A 144 -8.23 1.14 -5.85
CA GLU A 144 -8.19 0.57 -7.20
C GLU A 144 -9.31 1.11 -8.10
N VAL A 145 -10.49 1.38 -7.54
CA VAL A 145 -11.56 2.10 -8.25
C VAL A 145 -11.16 3.54 -8.56
N GLY A 146 -10.37 4.20 -7.70
CA GLY A 146 -9.78 5.50 -7.98
C GLY A 146 -8.93 5.50 -9.24
N HIS A 147 -8.05 4.50 -9.41
CA HIS A 147 -7.30 4.31 -10.65
C HIS A 147 -8.22 4.10 -11.86
N TYR A 148 -9.27 3.29 -11.71
CA TYR A 148 -10.24 3.05 -12.79
C TYR A 148 -10.97 4.31 -13.24
N ILE A 149 -11.52 5.09 -12.30
CA ILE A 149 -12.22 6.34 -12.61
C ILE A 149 -11.28 7.36 -13.24
N HIS A 150 -10.01 7.41 -12.81
CA HIS A 150 -9.02 8.29 -13.42
C HIS A 150 -8.65 7.86 -14.84
N ALA A 151 -8.55 6.56 -15.10
CA ALA A 151 -8.35 6.03 -16.44
C ALA A 151 -9.53 6.39 -17.36
N LEU A 152 -10.77 6.27 -16.87
CA LEU A 152 -11.98 6.68 -17.59
C LEU A 152 -11.98 8.18 -17.93
N SER A 153 -11.77 9.03 -16.93
CA SER A 153 -11.75 10.50 -17.10
C SER A 153 -10.65 10.96 -18.06
N SER A 154 -9.58 10.17 -18.18
CA SER A 154 -8.44 10.43 -19.06
C SER A 154 -8.58 9.77 -20.43
N GLY A 155 -9.77 9.28 -20.79
CA GLY A 155 -10.06 8.67 -22.08
C GLY A 155 -9.32 7.36 -22.33
N TRP A 156 -9.07 6.58 -21.28
CA TRP A 156 -8.37 5.28 -21.34
C TRP A 156 -6.94 5.35 -21.87
N SER A 157 -6.26 6.48 -21.67
CA SER A 157 -4.89 6.70 -22.12
C SER A 157 -3.93 6.85 -20.95
N TRP A 158 -2.91 5.99 -20.86
CA TRP A 158 -1.85 6.12 -19.85
C TRP A 158 -1.12 7.47 -19.95
N GLY A 159 -0.84 7.93 -21.17
CA GLY A 159 -0.17 9.22 -21.38
C GLY A 159 -1.02 10.40 -20.88
N ALA A 160 -2.32 10.36 -21.12
CA ALA A 160 -3.24 11.38 -20.64
C ALA A 160 -3.41 11.31 -19.12
N MET A 161 -3.62 10.10 -18.57
CA MET A 161 -3.77 9.88 -17.12
C MET A 161 -2.51 10.31 -16.35
N SER A 162 -1.32 9.98 -16.84
CA SER A 162 -0.06 10.38 -16.23
C SER A 162 0.14 11.91 -16.27
N ALA A 163 -0.16 12.56 -17.39
CA ALA A 163 -0.10 14.03 -17.48
C ALA A 163 -1.14 14.71 -16.55
N ASP A 164 -2.36 14.18 -16.52
CA ASP A 164 -3.46 14.66 -15.69
C ASP A 164 -3.16 14.52 -14.18
N SER A 165 -2.46 13.44 -13.80
CA SER A 165 -2.04 13.14 -12.44
C SER A 165 -1.16 14.22 -11.80
N MET A 166 -0.53 15.08 -12.60
CA MET A 166 0.27 16.19 -12.09
C MET A 166 -0.57 17.17 -11.25
N ALA A 167 -1.88 17.28 -11.51
CA ALA A 167 -2.79 18.08 -10.68
C ALA A 167 -2.88 17.56 -9.23
N PHE A 168 -2.60 16.27 -9.01
CA PHE A 168 -2.58 15.64 -7.69
C PHE A 168 -1.19 15.60 -7.05
N CYS A 169 -0.15 16.01 -7.79
CA CYS A 169 1.24 15.97 -7.34
C CYS A 169 1.66 17.29 -6.68
N VAL A 170 1.14 17.55 -5.48
CA VAL A 170 1.53 18.72 -4.69
C VAL A 170 3.02 18.67 -4.38
N GLY A 171 3.70 19.81 -4.56
CA GLY A 171 5.12 19.97 -4.26
C GLY A 171 6.04 19.15 -5.14
N PHE A 172 5.68 18.92 -6.41
CA PHE A 172 6.54 18.23 -7.37
C PHE A 172 7.98 18.79 -7.40
N ASP A 173 8.95 17.94 -7.10
CA ASP A 173 10.38 18.22 -7.21
C ASP A 173 10.92 17.57 -8.48
N SER A 174 11.39 18.41 -9.39
CA SER A 174 11.95 17.99 -10.68
C SER A 174 13.29 17.26 -10.56
N VAL A 175 14.00 17.40 -9.44
CA VAL A 175 15.27 16.71 -9.15
C VAL A 175 15.01 15.26 -8.73
N THR A 176 14.02 15.04 -7.86
CA THR A 176 13.69 13.71 -7.34
C THR A 176 12.62 12.99 -8.15
N GLY A 177 11.83 13.74 -8.94
CA GLY A 177 10.65 13.26 -9.65
C GLY A 177 9.47 12.99 -8.72
N ARG A 178 9.50 13.45 -7.46
CA ARG A 178 8.49 13.10 -6.43
C ARG A 178 7.57 14.27 -6.15
N CYS A 179 6.38 13.96 -5.63
CA CYS A 179 5.47 14.95 -5.04
C CYS A 179 5.94 15.19 -3.58
N GLU A 180 6.84 16.16 -3.39
CA GLU A 180 7.40 16.48 -2.06
C GLU A 180 6.33 17.16 -1.20
N GLY A 181 6.27 16.80 0.08
CA GLY A 181 5.14 17.18 0.94
C GLY A 181 3.85 16.38 0.70
N GLY A 182 3.86 15.39 -0.21
CA GLY A 182 2.80 14.41 -0.32
C GLY A 182 2.68 13.56 0.94
N TRP A 183 1.46 13.34 1.44
CA TRP A 183 1.18 12.49 2.62
C TRP A 183 1.44 11.00 2.36
N LEU A 184 1.78 10.65 1.12
CA LEU A 184 2.31 9.36 0.74
C LEU A 184 3.84 9.32 0.91
N SER A 185 4.52 10.29 1.53
CA SER A 185 5.98 10.28 1.65
C SER A 185 6.55 9.12 2.49
N ASP A 186 5.78 8.59 3.46
CA ASP A 186 6.23 7.50 4.34
C ASP A 186 5.83 6.10 3.85
N GLY A 187 4.94 6.00 2.84
CA GLY A 187 4.41 4.72 2.33
C GLY A 187 4.09 4.67 0.83
N GLY A 188 4.07 5.81 0.17
CA GLY A 188 4.11 5.98 -1.28
C GLY A 188 5.48 5.55 -1.73
N LYS A 189 5.50 4.42 -2.43
CA LYS A 189 6.73 3.72 -2.71
C LYS A 189 7.63 4.66 -3.48
N ALA A 190 8.91 4.72 -3.13
CA ALA A 190 9.90 5.44 -3.93
C ALA A 190 9.92 5.00 -5.41
N SER A 191 9.30 3.85 -5.74
CA SER A 191 9.04 3.36 -7.10
C SER A 191 7.92 4.09 -7.85
N GLU A 192 6.89 4.59 -7.18
CA GLU A 192 5.70 5.23 -7.79
C GLU A 192 6.05 6.61 -8.36
N ALA A 193 6.87 7.36 -7.63
CA ALA A 193 7.31 8.69 -8.06
C ALA A 193 8.17 8.68 -9.34
N ARG A 194 8.91 7.60 -9.63
CA ARG A 194 9.81 7.58 -10.81
C ARG A 194 9.12 7.28 -12.12
N VAL A 195 7.92 6.67 -12.09
CA VAL A 195 7.23 6.22 -13.31
C VAL A 195 6.12 7.19 -13.71
N ALA A 196 5.29 7.63 -12.76
CA ALA A 196 4.24 8.61 -13.01
C ALA A 196 3.87 9.34 -11.69
N PRO A 197 4.48 10.50 -11.41
CA PRO A 197 4.17 11.26 -10.22
C PRO A 197 2.67 11.64 -10.17
N GLY A 198 2.08 11.56 -8.99
CA GLY A 198 0.69 11.94 -8.74
C GLY A 198 -0.36 10.85 -9.05
N VAL A 199 -0.06 9.80 -9.81
CA VAL A 199 -1.04 8.74 -10.17
C VAL A 199 -1.65 8.10 -8.92
N GLU A 200 -0.80 7.68 -7.98
CA GLU A 200 -1.28 7.11 -6.71
C GLU A 200 -1.98 8.17 -5.84
N HIS A 201 -1.55 9.43 -5.90
CA HIS A 201 -2.21 10.50 -5.15
C HIS A 201 -3.64 10.71 -5.67
N ALA A 202 -3.83 10.66 -6.99
CA ALA A 202 -5.13 10.72 -7.64
C ALA A 202 -6.01 9.54 -7.21
N ALA A 203 -5.50 8.31 -7.27
CA ALA A 203 -6.24 7.10 -6.87
C ALA A 203 -6.67 7.14 -5.39
N HIS A 204 -5.78 7.56 -4.49
CA HIS A 204 -6.11 7.77 -3.07
C HIS A 204 -7.22 8.82 -2.89
N CYS A 205 -7.12 9.95 -3.59
CA CYS A 205 -8.07 11.04 -3.46
C CYS A 205 -9.45 10.71 -4.06
N ILE A 206 -9.48 10.19 -5.28
CA ILE A 206 -10.72 9.75 -5.94
C ILE A 206 -11.37 8.63 -5.13
N GLY A 207 -10.60 7.63 -4.69
CA GLY A 207 -11.08 6.55 -3.85
C GLY A 207 -11.65 7.05 -2.52
N TYR A 208 -11.04 8.06 -1.88
CA TYR A 208 -11.58 8.71 -0.70
C TYR A 208 -12.91 9.40 -0.98
N VAL A 209 -13.00 10.23 -2.03
CA VAL A 209 -14.22 10.98 -2.37
C VAL A 209 -15.38 10.03 -2.71
N LEU A 210 -15.11 8.93 -3.40
CA LEU A 210 -16.13 7.92 -3.76
C LEU A 210 -16.66 7.14 -2.56
N SER A 211 -15.77 6.77 -1.64
CA SER A 211 -16.11 5.84 -0.55
C SER A 211 -16.42 6.51 0.78
N GLY A 212 -15.95 7.73 1.01
CA GLY A 212 -15.94 8.39 2.31
C GLY A 212 -15.03 7.73 3.35
N ILE A 213 -14.23 6.72 2.97
CA ILE A 213 -13.36 5.98 3.88
C ILE A 213 -12.01 6.68 3.94
N TYR A 214 -11.67 7.27 5.09
CA TYR A 214 -10.31 7.76 5.33
C TYR A 214 -9.42 6.63 5.87
N GLY A 215 -8.56 6.06 5.02
CA GLY A 215 -7.74 4.89 5.36
C GLY A 215 -6.35 4.92 4.75
N THR A 216 -5.52 3.91 4.99
CA THR A 216 -4.14 3.85 4.46
C THR A 216 -4.08 4.01 2.93
N TYR A 217 -5.10 3.55 2.21
CA TYR A 217 -5.17 3.56 0.74
C TYR A 217 -6.10 4.65 0.16
N THR A 218 -6.79 5.42 1.00
CA THR A 218 -7.81 6.40 0.59
C THR A 218 -7.69 7.66 1.44
N LYS A 219 -6.69 8.48 1.15
CA LYS A 219 -6.43 9.74 1.86
C LYS A 219 -6.46 10.89 0.86
N CYS A 220 -7.11 11.99 1.24
CA CYS A 220 -7.09 13.24 0.48
C CYS A 220 -7.06 14.42 1.45
N PRO A 221 -5.88 14.88 1.90
CA PRO A 221 -5.75 15.85 2.98
C PRO A 221 -5.86 17.31 2.55
N HIS A 222 -6.06 17.61 1.26
CA HIS A 222 -6.14 18.98 0.76
C HIS A 222 -7.43 19.24 -0.03
N ASP A 223 -8.12 20.35 0.28
CA ASP A 223 -9.40 20.72 -0.35
C ASP A 223 -9.32 20.87 -1.87
N HIS A 224 -8.22 21.40 -2.40
CA HIS A 224 -8.01 21.50 -3.84
C HIS A 224 -7.94 20.13 -4.51
N LEU A 225 -7.37 19.13 -3.84
CA LEU A 225 -7.30 17.76 -4.36
C LEU A 225 -8.65 17.03 -4.30
N ILE A 226 -9.47 17.34 -3.30
CA ILE A 226 -10.87 16.90 -3.26
C ILE A 226 -11.63 17.48 -4.46
N THR A 227 -11.39 18.76 -4.79
CA THR A 227 -11.98 19.41 -5.97
C THR A 227 -11.55 18.72 -7.26
N GLU A 228 -10.25 18.45 -7.42
CA GLU A 228 -9.76 17.72 -8.59
C GLU A 228 -10.34 16.29 -8.69
N ALA A 229 -10.45 15.57 -7.57
CA ALA A 229 -11.08 14.25 -7.55
C ALA A 229 -12.55 14.31 -7.98
N LEU A 230 -13.32 15.28 -7.49
CA LEU A 230 -14.71 15.50 -7.91
C LEU A 230 -14.82 15.80 -9.41
N ASN A 231 -13.89 16.60 -9.95
CA ASN A 231 -13.85 16.89 -11.39
C ASN A 231 -13.67 15.61 -12.21
N ARG A 232 -12.74 14.72 -11.82
CA ARG A 232 -12.50 13.46 -12.57
C ARG A 232 -13.69 12.53 -12.48
N ILE A 233 -14.30 12.41 -11.30
CA ILE A 233 -15.52 11.63 -11.10
C ILE A 233 -16.65 12.13 -12.02
N ALA A 234 -16.82 13.45 -12.15
CA ALA A 234 -17.88 14.02 -12.99
C ALA A 234 -17.67 13.80 -14.51
N THR A 235 -16.44 13.50 -14.92
CA THR A 235 -16.05 13.32 -16.34
C THR A 235 -15.74 11.87 -16.72
N ALA A 236 -15.86 10.94 -15.77
CA ALA A 236 -15.57 9.51 -15.96
C ALA A 236 -16.75 8.74 -16.58
#